data_AF-A0A1H9F869-F1
#
_entry.id   AF-A0A1H9F869-F1
#
_cell.length_a   1.000
_cell.length_b   1.000
_cell.length_c   1.000
_cell.angle_alpha   90.00
_cell.angle_beta   90.00
_cell.angle_gamma   90.00
#
_symmetry.space_group_name_H-M   'P 1'
#
loop_
_entity.id
_entity.type
_entity.pdbx_description
1 polymer ?
#
loop_
_entity_poly.entity_id
_entity_poly.type
_entity_poly.pdbx_seq_one_letter_code
_entity_poly.pdbx_strand_id
1 'polypeptide(L)'
;MFDKQYRFKGRHALRVDQLTGVFDELSKAKLIDRNVDVYANAPLIGFLYGRTADLDDLKNPETGQVYNQNVMGDRVIYSGDELQYNFWLIMLLDANYEPDEEKRIDKAFRHYGQDPADEERFDSYVRGGIDVLYEKLVEGDSTPEAFANRLYEFIDEFNDRFNSEISSDDILQLCVNKS
;
A
#
# COMPACT_ATOMS: atom_id res chain seq x y z
N MET A 1 -10.82 -5.32 12.42
CA MET A 1 -10.44 -4.58 11.19
C MET A 1 -9.86 -5.56 10.18
N PHE A 2 -8.67 -6.13 10.43
CA PHE A 2 -8.02 -7.12 9.55
C PHE A 2 -8.40 -8.58 9.88
N ASP A 3 -9.69 -8.82 10.10
CA ASP A 3 -10.26 -10.11 10.53
C ASP A 3 -11.27 -10.68 9.52
N LYS A 4 -11.44 -10.01 8.39
CA LYS A 4 -12.39 -10.35 7.32
C LYS A 4 -11.73 -10.22 5.95
N GLN A 5 -12.40 -10.75 4.93
CA GLN A 5 -11.96 -10.57 3.54
C GLN A 5 -11.86 -9.07 3.18
N TYR A 6 -10.86 -8.74 2.36
CA TYR A 6 -10.73 -7.42 1.76
C TYR A 6 -11.05 -7.48 0.28
N ARG A 7 -11.60 -6.39 -0.27
CA ARG A 7 -11.96 -6.31 -1.68
C ARG A 7 -11.49 -4.99 -2.29
N PHE A 8 -10.57 -5.10 -3.24
CA PHE A 8 -10.28 -4.02 -4.16
C PHE A 8 -11.45 -3.87 -5.15
N LYS A 9 -11.75 -2.63 -5.55
CA LYS A 9 -12.88 -2.28 -6.40
C LYS A 9 -12.48 -1.30 -7.51
N GLY A 10 -13.17 -1.38 -8.65
CA GLY A 10 -13.02 -0.45 -9.77
C GLY A 10 -11.61 -0.47 -10.35
N ARG A 11 -11.08 0.71 -10.67
CA ARG A 11 -9.75 0.89 -11.26
C ARG A 11 -8.64 0.25 -10.42
N HIS A 12 -8.75 0.29 -9.09
CA HIS A 12 -7.73 -0.28 -8.21
C HIS A 12 -7.74 -1.81 -8.26
N ALA A 13 -8.91 -2.43 -8.44
CA ALA A 13 -8.97 -3.86 -8.69
C ALA A 13 -8.31 -4.25 -10.02
N LEU A 14 -8.53 -3.48 -11.08
CA LEU A 14 -7.88 -3.69 -12.36
C LEU A 14 -6.35 -3.55 -12.26
N ARG A 15 -5.87 -2.52 -11.55
CA ARG A 15 -4.44 -2.28 -11.33
C ARG A 15 -3.79 -3.39 -10.49
N VAL A 16 -4.48 -3.91 -9.47
CA VAL A 16 -4.01 -5.06 -8.66
C VAL A 16 -3.87 -6.32 -9.51
N ASP A 17 -4.84 -6.59 -10.39
CA ASP A 17 -4.76 -7.72 -11.34
C ASP A 17 -3.51 -7.62 -12.23
N GLN A 18 -3.20 -6.42 -12.72
CA GLN A 18 -2.03 -6.18 -13.55
C GLN A 18 -0.71 -6.23 -12.76
N LEU A 19 -0.67 -5.69 -11.54
CA LEU A 19 0.50 -5.74 -10.65
C LEU A 19 0.87 -7.17 -10.23
N THR A 20 -0.12 -8.05 -10.17
CA THR A 20 0.06 -9.48 -9.85
C THR A 20 0.10 -10.39 -11.09
N GLY A 21 0.08 -9.76 -12.27
CA GLY A 21 0.18 -10.42 -13.57
C GLY A 21 1.58 -10.92 -13.87
N VAL A 22 1.67 -11.82 -14.85
CA VAL A 22 2.94 -12.29 -15.40
C VAL A 22 3.46 -11.23 -16.37
N PHE A 23 4.70 -10.76 -16.19
CA PHE A 23 5.33 -9.78 -17.07
C PHE A 23 6.32 -10.40 -18.06
N ASP A 24 6.81 -11.61 -17.79
CA ASP A 24 7.57 -12.40 -18.76
C ASP A 24 6.90 -13.75 -18.98
N GLU A 25 6.35 -13.95 -20.17
CA GLU A 25 5.63 -15.16 -20.55
C GLU A 25 6.52 -16.40 -20.62
N LEU A 26 7.83 -16.25 -20.84
CA LEU A 26 8.78 -17.35 -20.92
C LEU A 26 9.12 -17.90 -19.53
N SER A 27 9.54 -17.04 -18.61
CA SER A 27 9.87 -17.44 -17.23
C SER A 27 8.65 -17.56 -16.32
N LYS A 28 7.49 -17.02 -16.73
CA LYS A 28 6.29 -16.82 -15.89
C LYS A 28 6.56 -15.93 -14.68
N ALA A 29 7.55 -15.03 -14.78
CA ALA A 29 7.92 -14.14 -13.69
C ALA A 29 6.79 -13.16 -13.34
N LYS A 30 6.61 -12.96 -12.04
CA LYS A 30 5.72 -12.00 -11.40
C LYS A 30 6.52 -11.13 -10.47
N LEU A 31 6.10 -9.88 -10.31
CA LEU A 31 6.70 -8.99 -9.32
C LEU A 31 6.07 -9.22 -7.94
N ILE A 32 4.74 -9.24 -7.90
CA ILE A 32 3.98 -9.46 -6.67
C ILE A 32 3.13 -10.71 -6.87
N ASP A 33 3.36 -11.72 -6.04
CA ASP A 33 2.72 -13.01 -6.23
C ASP A 33 1.24 -13.02 -5.84
N ARG A 34 0.86 -12.24 -4.82
CA ARG A 34 -0.46 -12.32 -4.19
C ARG A 34 -1.06 -10.94 -3.96
N ASN A 35 -2.38 -10.87 -4.10
CA ASN A 35 -3.15 -9.65 -3.80
C ASN A 35 -2.96 -9.15 -2.34
N VAL A 36 -2.72 -10.07 -1.38
CA VAL A 36 -2.43 -9.67 0.02
C VAL A 36 -1.11 -8.92 0.15
N ASP A 37 -0.11 -9.25 -0.68
CA ASP A 37 1.19 -8.58 -0.65
C ASP A 37 1.06 -7.15 -1.20
N VAL A 38 0.18 -6.94 -2.19
CA VAL A 38 -0.22 -5.59 -2.61
C VAL A 38 -0.94 -4.86 -1.46
N TYR A 39 -1.88 -5.53 -0.80
CA TYR A 39 -2.64 -4.91 0.30
C TYR A 39 -1.77 -4.49 1.48
N ALA A 40 -0.75 -5.28 1.81
CA ALA A 40 0.19 -4.97 2.90
C ALA A 40 1.11 -3.79 2.55
N ASN A 41 1.63 -3.74 1.32
CA ASN A 41 2.66 -2.76 0.95
C ASN A 41 2.10 -1.43 0.41
N ALA A 42 1.00 -1.47 -0.34
CA ALA A 42 0.40 -0.28 -0.94
C ALA A 42 0.12 0.88 0.06
N PRO A 43 -0.41 0.67 1.29
CA PRO A 43 -0.66 1.78 2.20
C PRO A 43 0.62 2.53 2.60
N LEU A 44 1.74 1.83 2.76
CA LEU A 44 3.04 2.46 3.03
C LEU A 44 3.52 3.29 1.84
N ILE A 45 3.41 2.74 0.63
CA ILE A 45 3.75 3.47 -0.60
C ILE A 45 2.86 4.71 -0.76
N GLY A 46 1.54 4.57 -0.56
CA GLY A 46 0.61 5.69 -0.61
C GLY A 46 0.97 6.77 0.39
N PHE A 47 1.24 6.39 1.65
CA PHE A 47 1.61 7.34 2.70
C PHE A 47 2.92 8.06 2.41
N LEU A 48 3.99 7.33 2.08
CA LEU A 48 5.32 7.89 1.81
C LEU A 48 5.33 8.81 0.58
N TYR A 49 4.56 8.48 -0.45
CA TYR A 49 4.40 9.34 -1.62
C TYR A 49 3.37 10.46 -1.43
N GLY A 50 2.68 10.53 -0.28
CA GLY A 50 1.63 11.51 -0.01
C GLY A 50 0.41 11.36 -0.94
N ARG A 51 0.14 10.13 -1.40
CA ARG A 51 -0.91 9.82 -2.38
C ARG A 51 -2.06 9.06 -1.71
N THR A 52 -3.23 9.65 -1.80
CA THR A 52 -4.50 8.98 -1.53
C THR A 52 -5.32 8.91 -2.82
N ALA A 53 -6.32 8.03 -2.85
CA ALA A 53 -7.29 7.97 -3.93
C ALA A 53 -8.69 7.66 -3.39
N ASP A 54 -9.70 8.15 -4.09
CA ASP A 54 -11.10 7.87 -3.79
C ASP A 54 -11.51 6.47 -4.26
N LEU A 55 -12.66 5.99 -3.77
CA LEU A 55 -13.31 4.82 -4.33
C LEU A 55 -13.68 5.06 -5.79
N ASP A 56 -13.61 3.97 -6.56
CA ASP A 56 -13.91 3.99 -7.98
C ASP A 56 -14.80 2.79 -8.34
N ASP A 57 -15.68 3.01 -9.32
CA ASP A 57 -16.68 2.05 -9.79
C ASP A 57 -16.47 1.68 -11.27
N LEU A 58 -15.23 1.73 -11.77
CA LEU A 58 -14.91 1.33 -13.14
C LEU A 58 -15.48 -0.07 -13.42
N LYS A 59 -16.26 -0.14 -14.49
CA LYS A 59 -16.92 -1.36 -14.95
C LYS A 59 -16.16 -1.99 -16.09
N ASN A 60 -16.15 -3.32 -16.12
CA ASN A 60 -15.74 -4.06 -17.29
C ASN A 60 -16.75 -3.77 -18.43
N PRO A 61 -16.31 -3.26 -19.59
CA PRO A 61 -17.19 -2.92 -20.71
C PRO A 61 -17.97 -4.11 -21.28
N GLU A 62 -17.44 -5.33 -21.16
CA GLU A 62 -18.03 -6.55 -21.71
C GLU A 62 -19.10 -7.12 -20.78
N THR A 63 -18.85 -7.15 -19.47
CA THR A 63 -19.78 -7.75 -18.50
C THR A 63 -20.70 -6.75 -17.81
N GLY A 64 -20.36 -5.45 -17.86
CA GLY A 64 -21.07 -4.39 -17.15
C GLY A 64 -20.90 -4.42 -15.62
N GLN A 65 -20.09 -5.34 -15.08
CA GLN A 65 -19.83 -5.47 -13.66
C GLN A 65 -18.64 -4.60 -13.25
N VAL A 66 -18.67 -4.07 -12.02
CA VAL A 66 -17.52 -3.34 -11.45
C VAL A 66 -16.34 -4.29 -11.30
N TYR A 67 -15.13 -3.87 -11.68
CA TYR A 67 -13.93 -4.68 -11.45
C TYR A 67 -13.75 -4.96 -9.96
N ASN A 68 -13.41 -6.20 -9.61
CA ASN A 68 -13.19 -6.61 -8.22
C ASN A 68 -12.01 -7.59 -8.14
N GLN A 69 -11.15 -7.40 -7.15
CA GLN A 69 -10.10 -8.35 -6.76
C GLN A 69 -10.22 -8.60 -5.26
N ASN A 70 -10.20 -9.86 -4.85
CA ASN A 70 -10.40 -10.23 -3.45
C ASN A 70 -9.08 -10.63 -2.80
N VAL A 71 -8.96 -10.32 -1.51
CA VAL A 71 -8.04 -10.97 -0.59
C VAL A 71 -8.89 -11.83 0.34
N MET A 72 -8.70 -13.15 0.26
CA MET A 72 -9.45 -14.10 1.08
C MET A 72 -9.19 -13.83 2.57
N GLY A 73 -10.21 -14.01 3.42
CA GLY A 73 -10.14 -13.63 4.82
C GLY A 73 -9.05 -14.35 5.61
N ASP A 74 -8.77 -15.62 5.30
CA ASP A 74 -7.65 -16.38 5.86
C ASP A 74 -6.29 -15.74 5.55
N ARG A 75 -6.12 -15.18 4.34
CA ARG A 75 -4.92 -14.43 3.94
C ARG A 75 -4.82 -13.10 4.67
N VAL A 76 -5.93 -12.38 4.83
CA VAL A 76 -5.94 -11.13 5.60
C VAL A 76 -5.56 -11.39 7.05
N ILE A 77 -6.13 -12.43 7.68
CA ILE A 77 -5.81 -12.82 9.05
C ILE A 77 -4.34 -13.22 9.18
N TYR A 78 -3.82 -14.00 8.24
CA TYR A 78 -2.41 -14.41 8.23
C TYR A 78 -1.45 -13.21 8.16
N SER A 79 -1.78 -12.19 7.36
CA SER A 79 -1.02 -10.92 7.26
C SER A 79 -1.54 -9.85 8.23
N GLY A 80 -2.37 -10.21 9.21
CA GLY A 80 -3.08 -9.26 10.07
C GLY A 80 -2.15 -8.41 10.92
N ASP A 81 -1.08 -9.02 11.45
CA ASP A 81 -0.09 -8.32 12.27
C ASP A 81 0.67 -7.25 11.46
N GLU A 82 1.01 -7.56 10.20
CA GLU A 82 1.68 -6.61 9.29
C GLU A 82 0.76 -5.45 8.90
N LEU A 83 -0.49 -5.77 8.52
CA LEU A 83 -1.49 -4.75 8.18
C LEU A 83 -1.80 -3.85 9.39
N GLN A 84 -1.90 -4.43 10.58
CA GLN A 84 -2.09 -3.71 11.83
C GLN A 84 -0.91 -2.79 12.13
N TYR A 85 0.32 -3.27 11.97
CA TYR A 85 1.50 -2.46 12.16
C TYR A 85 1.54 -1.28 11.18
N ASN A 86 1.24 -1.51 9.90
CA ASN A 86 1.18 -0.45 8.88
C ASN A 86 0.09 0.57 9.19
N PHE A 87 -1.08 0.13 9.66
CA PHE A 87 -2.14 1.01 10.12
C PHE A 87 -1.68 1.89 11.29
N TRP A 88 -1.03 1.30 12.31
CA TRP A 88 -0.51 2.04 13.45
C TRP A 88 0.51 3.10 13.03
N LEU A 89 1.47 2.74 12.18
CA LEU A 89 2.47 3.69 11.68
C LEU A 89 1.81 4.87 10.96
N ILE A 90 0.87 4.61 10.07
CA ILE A 90 0.19 5.68 9.32
C ILE A 90 -0.63 6.56 10.26
N MET A 91 -1.42 5.99 11.18
CA MET A 91 -2.20 6.78 12.13
C MET A 91 -1.32 7.63 13.05
N LEU A 92 -0.17 7.10 13.48
CA LEU A 92 0.80 7.84 14.29
C LEU A 92 1.44 9.00 13.52
N LEU A 93 1.68 8.83 12.22
CA LEU A 93 2.47 9.77 11.43
C LEU A 93 1.61 10.76 10.62
N ASP A 94 0.33 10.49 10.37
CA ASP A 94 -0.54 11.33 9.54
C ASP A 94 -1.06 12.58 10.26
N ALA A 95 -0.18 13.56 10.47
CA ALA A 95 -0.51 14.86 11.06
C ALA A 95 -1.48 15.69 10.20
N ASN A 96 -1.62 15.37 8.90
CA ASN A 96 -2.56 16.06 8.02
C ASN A 96 -4.00 15.60 8.28
N TYR A 97 -4.17 14.33 8.65
CA TYR A 97 -5.47 13.77 9.01
C TYR A 97 -5.87 14.11 10.44
N GLU A 98 -4.96 13.93 11.41
CA GLU A 98 -5.16 14.31 12.81
C GLU A 98 -3.95 15.12 13.30
N PRO A 99 -4.06 16.45 13.39
CA PRO A 99 -2.95 17.30 13.83
C PRO A 99 -2.51 17.09 15.28
N ASP A 100 -3.39 16.58 16.14
CA ASP A 100 -3.10 16.36 17.56
C ASP A 100 -2.36 15.03 17.78
N GLU A 101 -1.18 15.09 18.38
CA GLU A 101 -0.32 13.92 18.62
C GLU A 101 -0.95 12.89 19.56
N GLU A 102 -1.54 13.32 20.68
CA GLU A 102 -2.16 12.41 21.64
C GLU A 102 -3.35 11.68 21.00
N LYS A 103 -4.14 12.39 20.18
CA LYS A 103 -5.21 11.76 19.41
C LYS A 103 -4.70 10.76 18.37
N ARG A 104 -3.57 11.03 17.71
CA ARG A 104 -2.94 10.05 16.80
C ARG A 104 -2.50 8.79 17.54
N ILE A 105 -1.89 8.94 18.72
CA ILE A 105 -1.51 7.82 19.60
C ILE A 105 -2.77 7.02 20.01
N ASP A 106 -3.84 7.72 20.37
CA ASP A 106 -5.11 7.09 20.73
C ASP A 106 -5.75 6.33 19.58
N LYS A 107 -5.79 6.91 18.37
CA LYS A 107 -6.27 6.25 17.15
C LYS A 107 -5.46 5.00 16.81
N ALA A 108 -4.13 5.08 16.94
CA ALA A 108 -3.25 3.95 16.67
C ALA A 108 -3.43 2.82 17.69
N PHE A 109 -3.44 3.11 18.99
CA PHE A 109 -3.30 2.06 20.00
C PHE A 109 -4.54 1.81 20.87
N ARG A 110 -5.31 2.85 21.23
CA ARG A 110 -6.44 2.71 22.18
C ARG A 110 -7.78 2.48 21.47
N HIS A 111 -7.99 3.15 20.34
CA HIS A 111 -9.23 3.13 19.57
C HIS A 111 -9.08 2.47 18.20
N TYR A 112 -8.02 1.66 18.03
CA TYR A 112 -7.75 0.88 16.83
C TYR A 112 -8.99 0.15 16.29
N GLY A 113 -9.33 0.43 15.03
CA GLY A 113 -10.43 -0.22 14.33
C GLY A 113 -11.83 0.09 14.87
N GLN A 114 -11.98 1.10 15.73
CA GLN A 114 -13.29 1.52 16.27
C GLN A 114 -13.97 2.60 15.40
N ASP A 115 -13.18 3.47 14.76
CA ASP A 115 -13.68 4.54 13.90
C ASP A 115 -13.58 4.14 12.42
N PRO A 116 -14.70 4.00 11.69
CA PRO A 116 -14.70 3.72 10.26
C PRO A 116 -13.97 4.78 9.42
N ALA A 117 -13.86 6.03 9.90
CA ALA A 117 -13.13 7.07 9.19
C ALA A 117 -11.62 6.78 9.16
N ASP A 118 -11.08 6.15 10.21
CA ASP A 118 -9.67 5.77 10.27
C ASP A 118 -9.39 4.58 9.32
N GLU A 119 -10.34 3.63 9.22
CA GLU A 119 -10.32 2.55 8.21
C GLU A 119 -10.30 3.12 6.80
N GLU A 120 -11.22 4.03 6.51
CA GLU A 120 -11.29 4.66 5.19
C GLU A 120 -10.05 5.50 4.88
N ARG A 121 -9.47 6.18 5.88
CA ARG A 121 -8.23 6.93 5.71
C ARG A 121 -7.08 6.02 5.32
N PHE A 122 -6.92 4.90 6.01
CA PHE A 122 -5.94 3.88 5.66
C PHE A 122 -6.18 3.32 4.25
N ASP A 123 -7.42 2.95 3.93
CA ASP A 123 -7.80 2.43 2.62
C ASP A 123 -7.59 3.45 1.49
N SER A 124 -7.69 4.74 1.78
CA SER A 124 -7.37 5.80 0.81
C SER A 124 -5.89 5.79 0.43
N TYR A 125 -4.99 5.49 1.37
CA TYR A 125 -3.57 5.28 1.08
C TYR A 125 -3.31 3.94 0.38
N VAL A 126 -4.05 2.88 0.70
CA VAL A 126 -3.98 1.62 -0.07
C VAL A 126 -4.24 1.90 -1.55
N ARG A 127 -5.31 2.62 -1.86
CA ARG A 127 -5.68 2.98 -3.23
C ARG A 127 -4.65 3.90 -3.89
N GLY A 128 -4.20 4.94 -3.18
CA GLY A 128 -3.17 5.85 -3.67
C GLY A 128 -1.81 5.16 -3.92
N GLY A 129 -1.45 4.20 -3.07
CA GLY A 129 -0.25 3.39 -3.26
C GLY A 129 -0.35 2.41 -4.43
N ILE A 130 -1.52 1.82 -4.68
CA ILE A 130 -1.77 1.02 -5.89
C ILE A 130 -1.61 1.90 -7.13
N ASP A 131 -2.10 3.14 -7.08
CA ASP A 131 -1.93 4.08 -8.18
C ASP A 131 -0.45 4.37 -8.46
N VAL A 132 0.34 4.65 -7.42
CA VAL A 132 1.80 4.86 -7.54
C VAL A 132 2.50 3.63 -8.09
N LEU A 133 2.25 2.45 -7.52
CA LEU A 133 2.89 1.19 -7.95
C LEU A 133 2.57 0.89 -9.41
N TYR A 134 1.31 1.07 -9.82
CA TYR A 134 0.89 0.87 -11.20
C TYR A 134 1.59 1.84 -12.16
N GLU A 135 1.53 3.14 -11.86
CA GLU A 135 2.13 4.23 -12.66
C GLU A 135 3.64 4.03 -12.81
N LYS A 136 4.32 3.58 -11.75
CA LYS A 136 5.78 3.39 -11.74
C LYS A 136 6.23 2.10 -12.40
N LEU A 137 5.49 1.00 -12.26
CA LEU A 137 5.99 -0.33 -12.60
C LEU A 137 5.31 -0.91 -13.85
N VAL A 138 4.02 -0.66 -14.02
CA VAL A 138 3.19 -1.32 -15.04
C VAL A 138 2.89 -0.41 -16.23
N GLU A 139 2.63 0.87 -15.99
CA GLU A 139 2.31 1.81 -17.06
C GLU A 139 3.51 2.01 -18.02
N GLY A 140 3.25 1.90 -19.32
CA GLY A 140 4.27 2.02 -20.37
C GLY A 140 4.49 0.73 -21.15
N ASP A 141 5.71 0.56 -21.67
CA ASP A 141 6.08 -0.61 -22.48
C ASP A 141 6.05 -1.90 -21.64
N SER A 142 5.42 -2.94 -22.19
CA SER A 142 5.20 -4.23 -21.54
C SER A 142 6.33 -5.23 -21.80
N THR A 143 7.46 -4.82 -22.40
CA THR A 143 8.63 -5.67 -22.56
C THR A 143 9.27 -6.00 -21.19
N PRO A 144 9.78 -7.23 -20.99
CA PRO A 144 10.47 -7.60 -19.74
C PRO A 144 11.63 -6.66 -19.39
N GLU A 145 12.38 -6.19 -20.38
CA GLU A 145 13.49 -5.25 -20.21
C GLU A 145 13.00 -3.87 -19.72
N ALA A 146 11.95 -3.33 -20.32
CA ALA A 146 11.39 -2.04 -19.89
C ALA A 146 10.82 -2.13 -18.47
N PHE A 147 10.19 -3.26 -18.13
CA PHE A 147 9.71 -3.52 -16.77
C PHE A 147 10.86 -3.58 -15.76
N ALA A 148 11.94 -4.32 -16.06
CA ALA A 148 13.11 -4.42 -15.19
C ALA A 148 13.77 -3.06 -14.96
N ASN A 149 13.85 -2.21 -15.99
CA ASN A 149 14.37 -0.85 -15.86
C ASN A 149 13.49 0.01 -14.94
N ARG A 150 12.16 -0.02 -15.12
CA ARG A 150 11.23 0.70 -14.25
C ARG A 150 11.29 0.24 -12.80
N LEU A 151 11.45 -1.06 -12.56
CA LEU A 151 11.64 -1.59 -11.21
C LEU A 151 12.93 -1.07 -10.58
N TYR A 152 14.04 -1.07 -11.34
CA TYR A 152 15.31 -0.53 -10.87
C TYR A 152 15.19 0.97 -10.54
N GLU A 153 14.63 1.77 -11.45
CA GLU A 153 14.39 3.20 -11.26
C GLU A 153 13.50 3.46 -10.04
N PHE A 154 12.45 2.68 -9.84
CA PHE A 154 11.57 2.81 -8.68
C PHE A 154 12.29 2.50 -7.35
N ILE A 155 13.09 1.44 -7.30
CA ILE A 155 13.84 1.07 -6.09
C ILE A 155 14.90 2.14 -5.77
N ASP A 156 15.60 2.63 -6.79
CA ASP A 156 16.61 3.68 -6.65
C ASP A 156 15.98 4.99 -6.15
N GLU A 157 14.90 5.44 -6.79
CA GLU A 157 14.12 6.60 -6.33
C GLU A 157 13.61 6.41 -4.90
N PHE A 158 13.04 5.24 -4.58
CA PHE A 158 12.51 4.97 -3.24
C PHE A 158 13.62 5.04 -2.20
N ASN A 159 14.77 4.43 -2.49
CA ASN A 159 15.92 4.46 -1.60
C ASN A 159 16.41 5.89 -1.38
N ASP A 160 16.61 6.64 -2.45
CA ASP A 160 17.10 8.02 -2.38
C ASP A 160 16.14 8.92 -1.60
N ARG A 161 14.83 8.77 -1.82
CA ARG A 161 13.82 9.63 -1.19
C ARG A 161 13.56 9.32 0.28
N PHE A 162 13.61 8.04 0.67
CA PHE A 162 13.08 7.63 1.97
C PHE A 162 14.10 6.92 2.87
N ASN A 163 15.16 6.32 2.31
CA ASN A 163 16.07 5.48 3.09
C ASN A 163 17.49 6.06 3.18
N SER A 164 17.94 6.80 2.17
CA SER A 164 19.34 7.25 2.04
C SER A 164 19.81 8.14 3.21
N GLU A 165 18.88 8.87 3.82
CA GLU A 165 19.12 9.75 4.97
C GLU A 165 18.88 9.08 6.32
N ILE A 166 18.42 7.82 6.37
CA ILE A 166 18.15 7.09 7.61
C ILE A 166 19.38 6.25 7.97
N SER A 167 20.24 6.75 8.86
CA SER A 167 21.30 5.92 9.46
C SER A 167 20.79 5.16 10.68
N SER A 168 21.31 3.95 10.88
CA SER A 168 21.12 3.23 12.15
C SER A 168 21.61 4.04 13.35
N ASP A 169 22.63 4.87 13.15
CA ASP A 169 23.16 5.76 14.19
C ASP A 169 22.15 6.87 14.57
N ASP A 170 21.38 7.39 13.60
CA ASP A 170 20.35 8.40 13.85
C ASP A 170 19.20 7.81 14.68
N ILE A 171 18.79 6.59 14.35
CA ILE A 171 17.78 5.83 15.12
C ILE A 171 18.27 5.60 16.55
N LEU A 172 19.54 5.20 16.71
CA LEU A 172 20.12 4.99 18.04
C LEU A 172 20.20 6.28 18.85
N GLN A 173 20.50 7.43 18.23
CA GLN A 173 20.50 8.73 18.92
C GLN A 173 19.13 9.10 19.47
N LEU A 174 18.04 8.77 18.77
CA LEU A 174 16.66 9.00 19.26
C LEU A 174 16.34 8.17 20.52
N CYS A 175 17.00 7.02 20.70
CA CYS A 175 16.85 6.17 21.89
C CYS A 175 17.69 6.65 23.08
N VAL A 176 18.80 7.35 22.83
CA VAL A 176 19.75 7.79 23.87
C VAL A 176 19.37 9.15 24.47
N ASN A 177 18.69 10.01 23.73
CA ASN A 177 18.36 11.38 24.17
C ASN A 177 17.17 11.51 25.14
N LYS A 178 16.77 10.44 25.84
CA LYS A 178 15.89 10.55 27.01
C LYS A 178 16.73 10.60 28.29
N SER A 179 17.22 11.80 28.62
CA SER A 179 17.70 12.18 29.97
C SER A 179 16.91 13.37 30.46
#